data_AF-A0A1S8X885-F1
#
_entry.id   AF-A0A1S8X885-F1
#
_cell.length_a   1.000
_cell.length_b   1.000
_cell.length_c   1.000
_cell.angle_alpha   90.00
_cell.angle_beta   90.00
_cell.angle_gamma   90.00
#
_symmetry.space_group_name_H-M   'P 1'
#
loop_
_entity.id
_entity.type
_entity.pdbx_description
1 polymer ?
#
loop_
_entity_poly.entity_id
_entity_poly.type
_entity_poly.pdbx_seq_one_letter_code
_entity_poly.pdbx_strand_id
1 'polypeptide(L)'
;MDETACIMDDVLKMQGYHAACDVWSLGVLMYTMLSGQAPFASNPDDKPDVILSRIESGKLKLDGPIWDTISESAKDLLSRMLNPEPSKRCTAEEVVRHSWITHGTNLSPDSTVHVDARDARIIKSKQI
;
A
#
# COMPACT_ATOMS: atom_id res chain seq x y z
N MET A 1 -26.62 5.29 -33.51
CA MET A 1 -25.29 5.24 -32.88
C MET A 1 -25.45 5.75 -31.46
N ASP A 2 -24.89 5.04 -30.48
CA ASP A 2 -24.21 5.63 -29.29
C ASP A 2 -24.67 5.28 -27.85
N GLU A 3 -25.73 4.49 -27.60
CA GLU A 3 -26.00 4.08 -26.20
C GLU A 3 -25.03 2.99 -25.70
N THR A 4 -24.71 2.01 -26.54
CA THR A 4 -23.81 0.89 -26.17
C THR A 4 -22.36 1.31 -26.02
N ALA A 5 -21.91 2.36 -26.71
CA ALA A 5 -20.54 2.85 -26.63
C ALA A 5 -20.29 3.64 -25.33
N CYS A 6 -21.23 4.51 -24.91
CA CYS A 6 -21.17 5.19 -23.62
C CYS A 6 -21.17 4.21 -22.43
N ILE A 7 -22.03 3.19 -22.48
CA ILE A 7 -22.09 2.17 -21.42
C ILE A 7 -20.76 1.40 -21.32
N MET A 8 -20.12 1.09 -22.46
CA MET A 8 -18.82 0.42 -22.47
C MET A 8 -17.71 1.32 -21.88
N ASP A 9 -17.69 2.60 -22.23
CA ASP A 9 -16.73 3.57 -21.68
C ASP A 9 -16.87 3.73 -20.16
N ASP A 10 -18.10 3.82 -19.66
CA ASP A 10 -18.37 3.89 -18.22
C ASP A 10 -17.96 2.60 -17.48
N VAL A 11 -18.27 1.43 -18.05
CA VAL A 11 -17.85 0.14 -17.48
C VAL A 11 -16.33 0.01 -17.44
N LEU A 12 -15.63 0.41 -18.50
CA LEU A 12 -14.17 0.39 -18.56
C LEU A 12 -13.54 1.34 -17.53
N LYS A 13 -14.09 2.54 -17.35
CA LYS A 13 -13.65 3.49 -16.32
C LYS A 13 -13.84 2.92 -14.91
N MET A 14 -14.99 2.29 -14.65
CA MET A 14 -15.26 1.66 -13.35
C MET A 14 -14.31 0.49 -13.07
N GLN A 15 -14.03 -0.35 -14.05
CA GLN A 15 -13.05 -1.43 -13.92
C GLN A 15 -11.64 -0.90 -13.64
N GLY A 16 -11.22 0.13 -14.37
CA GLY A 16 -9.93 0.80 -14.12
C GLY A 16 -9.85 1.40 -12.71
N TYR A 17 -10.94 2.00 -12.23
CA TYR A 17 -11.03 2.55 -10.88
C TYR A 17 -10.94 1.45 -9.80
N HIS A 18 -11.62 0.32 -9.98
CA HIS A 18 -11.53 -0.82 -9.06
C HIS A 18 -10.10 -1.40 -9.02
N ALA A 19 -9.48 -1.61 -10.18
CA ALA A 19 -8.10 -2.08 -10.25
C ALA A 19 -7.12 -1.10 -9.58
N ALA A 20 -7.32 0.21 -9.75
CA ALA A 20 -6.52 1.22 -9.05
C ALA A 20 -6.74 1.18 -7.52
N CYS A 21 -7.96 0.88 -7.06
CA CYS A 21 -8.28 0.71 -5.63
C CYS A 21 -7.55 -0.49 -5.00
N ASP A 22 -7.42 -1.59 -5.75
CA ASP A 22 -6.66 -2.76 -5.30
C ASP A 22 -5.17 -2.43 -5.14
N VAL A 23 -4.58 -1.72 -6.10
CA VAL A 23 -3.18 -1.28 -6.01
C VAL A 23 -2.96 -0.34 -4.82
N TRP A 24 -3.92 0.55 -4.54
CA TRP A 24 -3.86 1.41 -3.35
C TRP A 24 -3.85 0.60 -2.07
N SER A 25 -4.76 -0.36 -1.95
CA SER A 25 -4.87 -1.23 -0.77
C SER A 25 -3.59 -2.06 -0.58
N LEU A 26 -2.99 -2.54 -1.69
CA LEU A 26 -1.69 -3.21 -1.65
C LEU A 26 -0.55 -2.28 -1.21
N GLY A 27 -0.58 -1.01 -1.61
CA GLY A 27 0.36 0.01 -1.17
C GLY A 27 0.25 0.28 0.34
N VAL A 28 -0.98 0.38 0.87
CA VAL A 28 -1.22 0.53 2.31
C VAL A 28 -0.66 -0.67 3.08
N LEU A 29 -0.89 -1.88 2.57
CA LEU A 29 -0.33 -3.10 3.15
C LEU A 29 1.20 -3.11 3.10
N MET A 30 1.81 -2.77 1.97
CA MET A 30 3.26 -2.67 1.82
C MET A 30 3.87 -1.67 2.80
N TYR A 31 3.29 -0.46 2.94
CA TYR A 31 3.73 0.53 3.92
C TYR A 31 3.70 -0.06 5.34
N THR A 32 2.63 -0.76 5.68
CA THR A 32 2.43 -1.37 7.00
C THR A 32 3.45 -2.47 7.26
N MET A 33 3.75 -3.32 6.27
CA MET A 33 4.76 -4.38 6.40
C MET A 33 6.18 -3.83 6.56
N LEU A 34 6.49 -2.73 5.89
CA LEU A 34 7.82 -2.12 5.93
C LEU A 34 8.07 -1.31 7.22
N SER A 35 7.06 -0.57 7.69
CA SER A 35 7.22 0.37 8.80
C SER A 35 6.57 -0.07 10.12
N GLY A 36 5.66 -1.04 10.09
CA GLY A 36 4.81 -1.42 11.22
C GLY A 36 3.72 -0.39 11.56
N GLN A 37 3.52 0.64 10.72
CA GLN A 37 2.60 1.75 10.96
C GLN A 37 1.59 1.90 9.83
N ALA A 38 0.44 2.54 10.08
CA ALA A 38 -0.49 2.89 9.01
C ALA A 38 -0.06 4.20 8.32
N PRO A 39 -0.18 4.33 6.99
CA PRO A 39 0.33 5.49 6.25
C PRO A 39 -0.42 6.80 6.54
N PHE A 40 -1.73 6.73 6.80
CA PHE A 40 -2.58 7.92 6.93
C PHE A 40 -3.32 8.02 8.28
N ALA A 41 -3.29 6.95 9.08
CA ALA A 41 -3.87 6.92 10.43
C ALA A 41 -2.72 6.93 11.45
N SER A 42 -2.68 7.98 12.27
CA SER A 42 -1.65 8.14 13.32
C SER A 42 -2.20 7.69 14.68
N ASN A 43 -3.48 7.93 14.95
CA ASN A 43 -4.15 7.55 16.19
C ASN A 43 -5.40 6.69 15.90
N PRO A 44 -5.76 5.76 16.81
CA PRO A 44 -7.00 4.98 16.69
C PRO A 44 -8.27 5.83 16.61
N ASP A 45 -8.25 7.02 17.23
CA ASP A 45 -9.38 7.96 17.28
C ASP A 45 -9.35 9.02 16.15
N ASP A 46 -8.46 8.87 15.16
CA ASP A 46 -8.42 9.79 14.02
C ASP A 46 -9.76 9.77 13.27
N LYS A 47 -10.37 10.94 13.12
CA LYS A 47 -11.65 11.08 12.40
C LYS A 47 -11.44 10.81 10.90
N PRO A 48 -12.45 10.25 10.20
CA PRO A 48 -12.39 9.99 8.76
C PRO A 48 -11.95 11.21 7.94
N ASP A 49 -12.45 12.42 8.26
CA ASP A 49 -12.10 13.65 7.54
C ASP A 49 -10.61 14.01 7.63
N VAL A 50 -9.98 13.72 8.78
CA VAL A 50 -8.55 13.96 9.00
C VAL A 50 -7.72 12.97 8.17
N ILE A 51 -8.14 11.71 8.13
CA ILE A 51 -7.49 10.66 7.34
C ILE A 51 -7.61 11.00 5.84
N LEU A 52 -8.81 11.38 5.38
CA LEU A 52 -9.06 11.81 4.01
C LEU A 52 -8.22 13.02 3.63
N SER A 53 -8.13 14.04 4.49
CA SER A 53 -7.27 15.20 4.25
C SER A 53 -5.79 14.82 4.09
N ARG A 54 -5.31 13.84 4.85
CA ARG A 54 -3.93 13.33 4.70
C ARG A 54 -3.75 12.58 3.38
N ILE A 55 -4.72 11.75 3.00
CA ILE A 55 -4.73 11.05 1.71
C ILE A 55 -4.69 12.05 0.54
N GLU A 56 -5.59 13.04 0.56
CA GLU A 56 -5.70 14.08 -0.47
C GLU A 56 -4.44 14.94 -0.56
N SER A 57 -3.74 15.16 0.56
CA SER A 57 -2.48 15.90 0.55
C SER A 57 -1.36 15.19 -0.22
N GLY A 58 -1.48 13.87 -0.44
CA GLY A 58 -0.44 13.04 -1.07
C GLY A 58 0.88 12.96 -0.30
N LYS A 59 0.92 13.48 0.93
CA LYS A 59 2.14 13.50 1.75
C LYS A 59 2.28 12.17 2.48
N LEU A 60 2.96 11.24 1.84
CA LEU A 60 3.41 10.00 2.49
C LEU A 60 4.66 10.30 3.33
N LYS A 61 4.64 9.91 4.61
CA LYS A 61 5.81 10.02 5.49
C LYS A 61 6.74 8.84 5.23
N LEU A 62 7.88 9.12 4.61
CA LEU A 62 8.92 8.13 4.27
C LEU A 62 10.26 8.50 4.92
N ASP A 63 10.18 9.16 6.07
CA ASP A 63 11.30 9.70 6.83
C ASP A 63 11.39 9.08 8.23
N GLY A 64 12.60 9.07 8.78
CA GLY A 64 12.89 8.60 10.14
C GLY A 64 13.60 7.25 10.20
N PRO A 65 13.96 6.80 11.41
CA PRO A 65 14.95 5.73 11.59
C PRO A 65 14.63 4.41 10.89
N ILE A 66 13.35 4.04 10.80
CA ILE A 66 12.93 2.82 10.09
C ILE A 66 13.10 3.02 8.57
N TRP A 67 12.66 4.15 8.04
CA TRP A 67 12.74 4.46 6.62
C TRP A 67 14.17 4.67 6.12
N ASP A 68 15.09 5.09 6.99
CA ASP A 68 16.52 5.18 6.66
C ASP A 68 17.14 3.80 6.34
N THR A 69 16.52 2.71 6.83
CA THR A 69 16.96 1.33 6.53
C THR A 69 16.29 0.70 5.31
N ILE A 70 15.21 1.33 4.82
CA ILE A 70 14.42 0.84 3.69
C ILE A 70 15.01 1.39 2.39
N SER A 71 15.14 0.55 1.37
CA SER A 71 15.74 0.94 0.10
C SER A 71 14.92 2.02 -0.63
N GLU A 72 15.62 2.92 -1.33
CA GLU A 72 14.98 3.96 -2.15
C GLU A 72 14.08 3.37 -3.24
N SER A 73 14.40 2.18 -3.76
CA SER A 73 13.55 1.47 -4.72
C SER A 73 12.21 1.05 -4.10
N ALA A 74 12.18 0.66 -2.82
CA ALA A 74 10.93 0.35 -2.12
C ALA A 74 10.06 1.61 -1.95
N LYS A 75 10.70 2.71 -1.53
CA LYS A 75 10.05 4.02 -1.35
C LYS A 75 9.48 4.55 -2.66
N ASP A 76 10.21 4.40 -3.76
CA ASP A 76 9.75 4.79 -5.10
C ASP A 76 8.48 4.03 -5.50
N LEU A 77 8.49 2.69 -5.38
CA LEU A 77 7.30 1.89 -5.66
C LEU A 77 6.10 2.32 -4.81
N LEU A 78 6.32 2.52 -3.51
CA LEU A 78 5.27 2.88 -2.58
C LEU A 78 4.63 4.23 -2.93
N SER A 79 5.44 5.21 -3.36
CA SER A 79 4.94 6.51 -3.81
C SER A 79 4.06 6.42 -5.06
N ARG A 80 4.35 5.47 -5.97
CA ARG A 80 3.56 5.22 -7.19
C ARG A 80 2.24 4.50 -6.88
N MET A 81 2.25 3.57 -5.93
CA MET A 81 1.05 2.83 -5.51
C MET A 81 0.10 3.69 -4.68
N LEU A 82 0.63 4.58 -3.84
CA LEU A 82 -0.13 5.49 -2.99
C LEU A 82 -0.30 6.88 -3.61
N ASN A 83 -0.38 6.96 -4.94
CA ASN A 83 -0.74 8.19 -5.62
C ASN A 83 -2.24 8.52 -5.36
N PRO A 84 -2.56 9.71 -4.81
CA PRO A 84 -3.96 10.09 -4.55
C PRO A 84 -4.81 10.14 -5.81
N GLU A 85 -4.21 10.50 -6.94
CA GLU A 85 -4.85 10.57 -8.25
C GLU A 85 -4.90 9.16 -8.87
N PRO A 86 -6.08 8.50 -8.97
CA PRO A 86 -6.17 7.12 -9.46
C PRO A 86 -5.64 6.96 -10.88
N SER A 87 -5.78 7.99 -11.72
CA SER A 87 -5.28 7.99 -13.11
C SER A 87 -3.75 8.04 -13.22
N LYS A 88 -3.06 8.49 -12.17
CA LYS A 88 -1.59 8.54 -12.09
C LYS A 88 -1.00 7.42 -11.23
N ARG A 89 -1.86 6.60 -10.63
CA ARG A 89 -1.47 5.44 -9.83
C ARG A 89 -0.96 4.35 -10.76
N CYS A 90 0.14 3.71 -10.39
CA CYS A 90 0.64 2.59 -11.19
C CYS A 90 -0.37 1.44 -11.22
N THR A 91 -0.37 0.71 -12.32
CA THR A 91 -1.14 -0.53 -12.49
C THR A 91 -0.43 -1.69 -11.80
N ALA A 92 -1.17 -2.78 -11.51
CA ALA A 92 -0.58 -4.00 -10.97
C ALA A 92 0.53 -4.57 -11.88
N GLU A 93 0.39 -4.41 -13.19
CA GLU A 93 1.39 -4.83 -14.17
C GLU A 93 2.70 -4.04 -14.06
N GLU A 94 2.61 -2.73 -13.78
CA GLU A 94 3.77 -1.90 -13.49
C GLU A 94 4.40 -2.22 -12.13
N VAL A 95 3.58 -2.54 -11.13
CA VAL A 95 4.06 -2.97 -9.80
C VAL A 95 4.95 -4.22 -9.92
N VAL A 96 4.49 -5.27 -10.61
CA VAL A 96 5.27 -6.52 -10.73
C VAL A 96 6.56 -6.37 -11.54
N ARG A 97 6.62 -5.38 -12.45
CA ARG A 97 7.83 -5.05 -13.21
C ARG A 97 8.78 -4.13 -12.46
N HIS A 98 8.36 -3.55 -11.34
CA HIS A 98 9.16 -2.57 -10.62
C HIS A 98 10.47 -3.17 -10.11
N SER A 99 11.55 -2.38 -10.11
CA SER A 99 12.88 -2.82 -9.70
C SER A 99 12.91 -3.41 -8.29
N TRP A 100 12.09 -2.91 -7.37
CA TRP A 100 11.98 -3.43 -6.02
C TRP A 100 11.48 -4.88 -5.98
N ILE A 101 10.49 -5.22 -6.82
CA ILE A 101 9.92 -6.57 -6.90
C ILE A 101 10.90 -7.49 -7.65
N THR A 102 11.42 -7.05 -8.79
CA THR A 102 12.22 -7.90 -9.67
C THR A 102 13.60 -8.24 -9.09
N HIS A 103 14.25 -7.30 -8.37
CA HIS A 103 15.54 -7.55 -7.73
C HIS A 103 15.42 -8.19 -6.33
N GLY A 104 14.22 -8.18 -5.72
CA GLY A 104 13.96 -8.80 -4.41
C GLY A 104 13.75 -10.33 -4.45
N THR A 105 13.73 -10.93 -5.64
CA THR A 105 13.44 -12.37 -5.83
C THR A 105 14.57 -13.31 -5.40
N ASN A 106 15.69 -12.78 -4.88
CA ASN A 106 16.75 -13.60 -4.28
C ASN A 106 16.40 -13.98 -2.82
N LEU A 107 15.17 -14.43 -2.60
CA LEU A 107 14.81 -15.14 -1.38
C LEU A 107 15.57 -16.45 -1.43
N SER A 108 16.67 -16.55 -0.68
CA SER A 108 17.27 -17.85 -0.39
C SER A 108 16.15 -18.77 0.11
N PRO A 109 15.99 -19.98 -0.43
CA PRO A 109 14.97 -20.94 0.02
C PRO A 109 15.03 -21.22 1.54
N ASP A 110 16.15 -20.88 2.18
CA ASP A 110 16.44 -21.15 3.57
C ASP A 110 15.98 -20.05 4.54
N SER A 111 15.50 -18.91 4.05
CA SER A 111 14.94 -17.83 4.87
C SER A 111 13.50 -18.12 5.29
N THR A 112 13.25 -19.29 5.87
CA THR A 112 12.02 -19.50 6.63
C THR A 112 12.10 -18.61 7.86
N VAL A 113 11.39 -17.49 7.83
CA VAL A 113 11.01 -16.78 9.04
C VAL A 113 10.22 -17.76 9.90
N HIS A 114 10.89 -18.41 10.84
CA HIS A 114 10.24 -19.21 11.86
C HIS A 114 9.48 -18.21 12.73
N VAL A 115 8.25 -17.90 12.34
CA VAL A 115 7.27 -17.25 13.23
C VAL A 115 7.03 -18.24 14.36
N ASP A 116 7.84 -18.13 15.41
CA ASP A 116 7.67 -18.92 16.61
C ASP A 116 6.31 -18.55 17.19
N ALA A 117 5.41 -19.53 17.27
CA ALA A 117 4.03 -19.38 17.74
C ALA A 117 3.95 -18.87 19.20
N ARG A 118 5.11 -18.68 19.85
CA ARG A 118 5.28 -18.10 21.18
C ARG A 118 5.02 -16.59 21.21
N ASP A 119 5.27 -15.85 20.13
CA ASP A 119 5.11 -14.38 20.13
C ASP A 119 3.65 -13.92 19.95
N ALA A 120 2.75 -14.83 19.56
CA ALA A 120 1.31 -14.55 19.46
C ALA A 120 0.59 -14.44 20.82
N ARG A 121 1.28 -14.62 21.96
CA ARG A 121 0.65 -14.65 23.30
C ARG A 121 0.55 -13.31 24.03
N ILE A 122 1.05 -12.21 23.47
CA ILE A 122 1.09 -10.93 24.22
C ILE A 122 -0.26 -10.16 24.20
N ILE A 123 -1.22 -10.50 23.33
CA ILE A 123 -2.51 -9.80 23.24
C ILE A 123 -3.65 -10.50 24.03
N LYS A 124 -3.36 -11.08 25.20
CA LYS A 124 -4.40 -11.52 26.15
C LYS A 124 -3.97 -11.35 27.62
N SER A 125 -3.66 -10.14 28.06
CA SER A 125 -3.73 -9.81 29.49
C SER A 125 -3.63 -8.31 29.73
N LYS A 126 -4.77 -7.62 29.63
CA LYS A 126 -5.09 -6.42 30.43
C LYS A 126 -6.59 -6.15 30.35
N GLN A 127 -7.34 -7.08 30.95
CA GLN A 127 -8.63 -6.77 31.54
C GLN A 127 -8.49 -7.08 33.02
N ILE A 128 -8.19 -6.04 33.79
CA ILE A 128 -8.50 -5.91 35.21
C ILE A 128 -9.16 -4.55 35.33
#